data_AF-A0A919HW79-F1
#
_entry.id   AF-A0A919HW79-F1
#
_cell.length_a   1.000
_cell.length_b   1.000
_cell.length_c   1.000
_cell.angle_alpha   90.00
_cell.angle_beta   90.00
_cell.angle_gamma   90.00
#
_symmetry.space_group_name_H-M   'P 1'
#
loop_
_entity.id
_entity.type
_entity.pdbx_description
1 polymer ?
#
loop_
_entity_poly.entity_id
_entity_poly.type
_entity_poly.pdbx_seq_one_letter_code
_entity_poly.pdbx_strand_id
1 'polypeptide(L)' 'MNYTVGIDSGSTATKGILLADGVIVRRFSAPHFRPDAIHEARETLRAGLTETPFYPHRLWPPAGGFCR' A
#
# COMPACT_ATOMS: atom_id res chain seq x y z
N MET A 1 12.07 -10.95 -8.89
CA MET A 1 11.32 -9.91 -9.65
C MET A 1 11.27 -8.66 -8.78
N ASN A 2 11.43 -7.45 -9.33
CA ASN A 2 11.36 -6.25 -8.48
C ASN A 2 9.90 -5.89 -8.18
N TYR A 3 9.46 -6.12 -6.95
CA TYR A 3 8.13 -5.76 -6.48
C TYR A 3 8.17 -4.49 -5.66
N THR A 4 7.33 -3.51 -6.00
CA THR A 4 7.19 -2.26 -5.23
C THR A 4 5.75 -2.08 -4.80
N VAL A 5 5.53 -1.79 -3.52
CA VAL A 5 4.20 -1.51 -2.97
C VAL A 5 4.06 -0.03 -2.70
N GLY A 6 2.99 0.58 -3.24
CA GLY A 6 2.59 1.94 -2.90
C GLY A 6 1.26 1.93 -2.17
N ILE A 7 1.16 2.65 -1.04
CA ILE A 7 -0.08 2.81 -0.28
C ILE A 7 -0.32 4.30 -0.09
N ASP A 8 -1.52 4.76 -0.43
CA ASP A 8 -1.99 6.12 -0.23
C ASP A 8 -3.16 6.06 0.76
N SER A 9 -2.97 6.59 1.96
CA SER A 9 -4.01 6.61 2.98
C SER A 9 -4.60 8.02 3.08
N GLY A 10 -5.57 8.32 2.21
CA GLY A 10 -6.28 9.60 2.21
C GLY A 10 -7.55 9.58 3.06
N SER A 11 -8.05 10.76 3.43
CA SER A 11 -9.22 10.96 4.32
C SER A 11 -10.54 10.35 3.86
N THR A 12 -10.64 9.97 2.59
CA THR A 12 -11.85 9.35 2.00
C THR A 12 -11.64 7.85 1.70
N ALA A 13 -10.43 7.47 1.32
CA ALA A 13 -10.10 6.08 1.01
C ALA A 13 -8.62 5.79 1.22
N THR A 14 -8.33 4.56 1.61
CA THR A 14 -6.98 3.98 1.53
C THR A 14 -6.87 3.20 0.23
N LYS A 15 -5.89 3.54 -0.59
CA LYS A 15 -5.59 2.91 -1.87
C LYS A 15 -4.23 2.25 -1.81
N GLY A 16 -4.07 1.16 -2.55
CA GLY A 16 -2.81 0.45 -2.63
C GLY A 16 -2.55 -0.09 -4.04
N ILE A 17 -1.29 -0.13 -4.45
CA ILE A 17 -0.85 -0.72 -5.71
C ILE A 17 0.38 -1.60 -5.48
N LEU A 18 0.44 -2.72 -6.19
CA LEU A 18 1.64 -3.53 -6.36
C LEU A 18 2.13 -3.35 -7.79
N LEU A 19 3.39 -2.96 -7.90
CA LEU A 19 4.14 -2.91 -9.15
C LEU A 19 5.05 -4.12 -9.22
N ALA A 20 5.05 -4.83 -10.34
CA ALA A 20 6.08 -5.81 -10.70
C ALA A 20 6.83 -5.24 -11.91
N ASP A 21 8.11 -4.92 -11.72
CA ASP A 21 8.95 -4.32 -12.78
C ASP A 21 8.34 -3.04 -13.41
N GLY A 22 7.69 -2.22 -12.58
CA GLY A 22 7.02 -0.99 -13.02
C GLY A 22 5.61 -1.18 -13.59
N VAL A 23 5.13 -2.42 -13.76
CA VAL A 23 3.77 -2.72 -14.23
C VAL A 23 2.84 -2.92 -13.03
N ILE A 24 1.67 -2.28 -13.04
CA ILE A 24 0.65 -2.50 -12.00
C ILE A 24 0.06 -3.91 -12.16
N VAL A 25 0.33 -4.77 -11.18
CA VAL A 25 -0.15 -6.16 -11.16
C VAL A 25 -1.26 -6.39 -10.14
N ARG A 26 -1.41 -5.52 -9.13
CA ARG A 26 -2.49 -5.61 -8.15
C ARG A 26 -2.89 -4.23 -7.64
N ARG A 27 -4.17 -4.07 -7.31
CA ARG A 27 -4.75 -2.86 -6.72
C ARG A 27 -5.58 -3.21 -5.50
N PHE A 28 -5.64 -2.28 -4.56
CA PHE A 28 -6.47 -2.32 -3.37
C PHE A 28 -7.16 -0.96 -3.18
N SER A 29 -8.41 -0.99 -2.72
CA SER A 29 -9.15 0.22 -2.37
C SER A 29 -10.13 -0.09 -1.24
N ALA A 30 -10.07 0.67 -0.16
CA ALA A 30 -11.00 0.60 0.97
C ALA A 30 -11.45 1.99 1.41
N PRO A 31 -12.70 2.15 1.89
CA PRO A 31 -13.19 3.42 2.45
C PRO A 31 -12.48 3.78 3.78
N HIS A 32 -12.28 5.08 4.06
CA HIS A 32 -11.46 5.58 5.18
C HIS A 32 -12.12 5.50 6.59
N PHE A 33 -13.01 4.54 6.82
CA PHE A 33 -13.57 4.26 8.15
C PHE A 33 -13.17 2.86 8.63
N ARG A 34 -11.96 2.45 8.26
CA ARG A 34 -11.41 1.13 8.54
C ARG A 34 -10.01 1.32 9.13
N PRO A 35 -9.85 1.26 10.46
CA PRO A 35 -8.56 1.53 11.12
C PRO A 35 -7.44 0.59 10.62
N ASP A 36 -7.81 -0.60 10.14
CA ASP A 36 -6.89 -1.61 9.61
C ASP A 36 -6.69 -1.56 8.09
N ALA A 37 -7.24 -0.58 7.37
CA ALA A 37 -7.17 -0.52 5.90
C ALA A 37 -5.73 -0.54 5.37
N ILE A 38 -4.77 0.02 6.11
CA ILE A 38 -3.35 -0.02 5.75
C ILE A 38 -2.79 -1.44 5.88
N HIS A 39 -3.11 -2.15 6.96
CA HIS A 39 -2.69 -3.54 7.15
C HIS A 39 -3.31 -4.46 6.09
N GLU A 40 -4.61 -4.29 5.81
CA GLU A 40 -5.31 -5.03 4.77
C GLU A 40 -4.74 -4.77 3.37
N ALA A 41 -4.36 -3.51 3.08
CA ALA A 41 -3.68 -3.17 1.83
C ALA A 41 -2.35 -3.93 1.72
N ARG A 42 -1.53 -3.97 2.78
CA ARG A 42 -0.25 -4.69 2.77
C ARG A 42 -0.45 -6.19 2.59
N GLU A 43 -1.37 -6.80 3.33
CA GLU A 43 -1.73 -8.21 3.22
C GLU A 43 -2.20 -8.56 1.82
N THR A 44 -3.13 -7.78 1.28
CA THR A 44 -3.69 -8.01 -0.05
C THR A 44 -2.63 -7.87 -1.14
N LEU A 45 -1.77 -6.86 -1.04
CA LEU A 45 -0.73 -6.61 -2.04
C LEU A 45 0.43 -7.62 -1.94
N ARG A 46 0.75 -8.13 -0.76
CA ARG A 46 1.80 -9.15 -0.58
C ARG A 46 1.33 -10.59 -0.80
N ALA A 47 0.02 -10.84 -0.83
CA ALA A 47 -0.53 -12.19 -0.91
C ALA A 47 0.01 -12.96 -2.14
N GLY A 48 0.64 -14.09 -1.89
CA GLY A 48 1.22 -14.94 -2.94
C GLY A 48 2.54 -14.44 -3.54
N LEU A 49 3.17 -13.40 -2.97
CA LEU A 49 4.56 -13.06 -3.28
C LEU A 49 5.50 -13.94 -2.46
N THR A 50 6.45 -14.59 -3.14
CA THR A 50 7.53 -15.36 -2.52
C THR A 50 8.65 -14.46 -1.97
N GLU A 51 8.77 -13.25 -2.53
CA GLU A 51 9.78 -12.25 -2.17
C GLU A 51 9.10 -11.08 -1.43
N THR A 52 9.77 -10.55 -0.41
CA THR A 52 9.28 -9.37 0.31
C THR A 52 9.32 -8.15 -0.61
N PRO A 53 8.18 -7.50 -0.90
CA PRO A 53 8.15 -6.33 -1.77
C PRO A 53 8.84 -5.13 -1.11
N PHE A 54 9.43 -4.26 -1.93
CA PHE A 54 10.02 -3.01 -1.48
C PHE A 54 8.93 -1.99 -1.11
N TYR A 55 9.09 -1.37 0.06
CA TYR A 55 8.21 -0.32 0.56
C TYR A 55 8.98 1.01 0.54
N PRO A 56 8.73 1.92 -0.42
CA PRO A 56 9.36 3.22 -0.43
C PRO A 56 8.91 4.01 0.80
N HIS A 57 9.88 4.49 1.57
CA HIS A 57 9.72 5.20 2.85
C HIS A 57 8.80 6.44 2.81
N ARG A 58 8.32 6.83 1.62
CA ARG A 58 7.52 8.05 1.35
C ARG A 58 6.01 7.82 1.31
N LEU A 59 5.55 6.57 1.35
CA LEU A 59 4.12 6.19 1.32
C LEU A 59 3.64 5.55 2.62
N TRP A 60 4.52 5.51 3.63
CA TRP A 60 4.19 5.12 5.00
C TRP A 60 4.29 6.38 5.86
N PRO A 61 3.20 6.91 6.44
CA PRO A 61 3.38 7.89 7.50
C PRO A 61 4.07 7.14 8.66
N PRO A 62 5.26 7.56 9.13
CA PRO A 62 5.62 7.25 10.50
C PRO A 62 4.47 7.80 11.35
N ALA A 63 4.03 7.04 12.34
CA ALA A 63 2.88 7.39 13.18
C ALA A 63 2.86 8.90 13.50
N GLY A 64 1.90 9.63 12.93
CA GLY A 64 1.75 11.08 13.10
C GLY A 64 2.40 11.91 11.98
N GLY A 65 1.59 12.34 11.01
CA GLY A 65 2.02 13.36 10.05
C GLY A 65 1.18 13.45 8.80
N PHE A 66 -0.08 13.90 8.93
CA PHE A 66 -0.73 14.61 7.83
C PHE A 66 0.04 15.92 7.64
N CYS A 67 0.84 16.01 6.58
CA CYS A 67 1.31 17.30 6.07
C CYS A 67 0.63 17.56 4.72
N ARG A 68 0.04 18.76 4.65
CA ARG A 68 -0.75 19.32 3.56
C ARG A 68 -0.16 19.13 2.18
#